data_AF-A0A2I2GBM6-F1
#
_entry.id   AF-A0A2I2GBM6-F1
#
_cell.length_a   1.000
_cell.length_b   1.000
_cell.length_c   1.000
_cell.angle_alpha   90.00
_cell.angle_beta   90.00
_cell.angle_gamma   90.00
#
_symmetry.space_group_name_H-M   'P 1'
#
loop_
_entity.id
_entity.type
_entity.pdbx_description
1 polymer ?
#
loop_
_entity_poly.entity_id
_entity_poly.type
_entity_poly.pdbx_seq_one_letter_code
_entity_poly.pdbx_strand_id
1 'polypeptide(L)'
;MAASQPDKLCFVTVGATASFHLLLQAVLGQPFLDALYQSGYTHLLVQYGKDGRSLFEEYLGKTPNRHGITISGFDFNHEGLDREMGLTQCSSSENRSGGMIISHAGSGSILGALRLGIPLVVVPNPTLKDNHQEDLAHELQKQGYVVASRYQDVAAAVERAETLRSQMLTWPPVIGAGKKHRTLDQVMSDEMGFLD
;
A
#
# COMPACT_ATOMS: atom_id res chain seq x y z
N MET A 1 -31.68 -7.76 9.00
CA MET A 1 -30.90 -6.64 8.42
C MET A 1 -29.57 -7.23 7.98
N ALA A 2 -29.26 -7.23 6.68
CA ALA A 2 -27.94 -7.69 6.24
C ALA A 2 -26.91 -6.71 6.81
N ALA A 3 -25.95 -7.20 7.60
CA ALA A 3 -24.84 -6.37 8.05
C ALA A 3 -24.13 -5.81 6.80
N SER A 4 -23.99 -4.49 6.72
CA SER A 4 -23.23 -3.85 5.64
C SER A 4 -21.80 -4.39 5.67
N GLN A 5 -21.31 -4.90 4.54
CA GLN A 5 -19.92 -5.36 4.41
C GLN A 5 -18.97 -4.26 4.91
N PRO A 6 -17.93 -4.60 5.69
CA PRO A 6 -16.99 -3.62 6.17
C PRO A 6 -16.20 -3.01 5.01
N ASP A 7 -15.88 -1.73 5.13
CA ASP A 7 -15.05 -1.05 4.14
C ASP A 7 -13.64 -1.61 4.20
N LYS A 8 -13.08 -1.91 3.03
CA LYS A 8 -11.70 -2.34 2.85
C LYS A 8 -11.04 -1.48 1.78
N LEU A 9 -10.02 -0.73 2.17
CA LEU A 9 -9.37 0.30 1.36
C LEU A 9 -8.00 -0.16 0.84
N CYS A 10 -7.78 -0.05 -0.46
CA CYS A 10 -6.45 -0.07 -1.06
C CYS A 10 -6.02 1.37 -1.29
N PHE A 11 -4.93 1.79 -0.63
CA PHE A 11 -4.35 3.12 -0.82
C PHE A 11 -3.11 3.02 -1.72
N VAL A 12 -3.09 3.77 -2.81
CA VAL A 12 -1.98 3.82 -3.77
C VAL A 12 -1.33 5.20 -3.74
N THR A 13 -0.01 5.26 -3.56
CA THR A 13 0.75 6.51 -3.65
C THR A 13 1.90 6.41 -4.65
N VAL A 14 1.84 7.26 -5.68
CA VAL A 14 2.89 7.38 -6.70
C VAL A 14 4.01 8.35 -6.33
N GLY A 15 3.85 9.06 -5.19
CA GLY A 15 4.82 10.01 -4.69
C GLY A 15 4.51 11.46 -5.06
N ALA A 16 5.40 12.34 -4.61
CA ALA A 16 5.23 13.79 -4.73
C ALA A 16 5.90 14.39 -5.96
N THR A 17 7.06 13.84 -6.35
CA THR A 17 8.05 14.53 -7.18
C THR A 17 8.10 14.07 -8.63
N ALA A 18 7.72 12.82 -8.91
CA ALA A 18 7.74 12.27 -10.27
C ALA A 18 6.41 11.57 -10.57
N SER A 19 5.89 11.80 -11.77
CA SER A 19 4.72 11.08 -12.24
C SER A 19 5.08 9.62 -12.51
N PHE A 20 4.20 8.70 -12.10
CA PHE A 20 4.32 7.28 -12.38
C PHE A 20 3.11 6.78 -13.15
N HIS A 21 2.97 7.25 -14.39
CA HIS A 21 1.80 6.97 -15.22
C HIS A 21 1.57 5.45 -15.44
N LEU A 22 2.66 4.66 -15.50
CA LEU A 22 2.58 3.20 -15.67
C LEU A 22 1.87 2.53 -14.48
N LEU A 23 2.15 2.99 -13.26
CA LEU A 23 1.47 2.50 -12.07
C LEU A 23 0.01 2.95 -12.04
N LEU A 24 -0.28 4.22 -12.37
CA LEU A 24 -1.67 4.71 -12.47
C LEU A 24 -2.49 3.89 -13.46
N GLN A 25 -1.93 3.63 -14.64
CA GLN A 25 -2.59 2.81 -15.66
C GLN A 25 -2.82 1.37 -15.17
N ALA A 26 -1.85 0.79 -14.47
CA ALA A 26 -1.95 -0.57 -13.95
C ALA A 26 -3.02 -0.70 -12.85
N VAL A 27 -3.07 0.23 -11.88
CA VAL A 27 -4.03 0.18 -10.76
C VAL A 27 -5.44 0.61 -11.14
N LEU A 28 -5.62 1.29 -12.28
CA LEU A 28 -6.94 1.60 -12.82
C LEU A 28 -7.42 0.59 -13.89
N GLY A 29 -6.57 -0.38 -14.23
CA GLY A 29 -6.86 -1.43 -15.20
C GLY A 29 -7.74 -2.55 -14.62
N GLN A 30 -8.48 -3.22 -15.50
CA GLN A 30 -9.38 -4.34 -15.12
C GLN A 30 -8.69 -5.43 -14.29
N PRO A 31 -7.49 -5.93 -14.66
CA PRO A 31 -6.87 -7.03 -13.89
C PRO A 31 -6.64 -6.69 -12.42
N PHE A 32 -6.33 -5.43 -12.12
CA PHE A 32 -6.12 -4.98 -10.75
C PHE A 32 -7.44 -4.81 -10.00
N LEU A 33 -8.47 -4.23 -10.65
CA LEU A 33 -9.79 -4.08 -10.03
C LEU A 33 -10.46 -5.43 -9.78
N ASP A 34 -10.29 -6.40 -10.68
CA ASP A 34 -10.71 -7.79 -10.49
C ASP A 34 -10.03 -8.39 -9.24
N ALA A 35 -8.71 -8.24 -9.11
CA ALA A 35 -7.95 -8.75 -7.97
C ALA A 35 -8.38 -8.10 -6.64
N LEU A 36 -8.64 -6.79 -6.64
CA LEU A 36 -9.18 -6.07 -5.49
C LEU A 36 -10.57 -6.62 -5.11
N TYR A 37 -11.48 -6.74 -6.07
CA TYR A 37 -12.82 -7.26 -5.85
C TYR A 37 -12.81 -8.68 -5.26
N GLN A 38 -12.00 -9.57 -5.86
CA GLN A 38 -11.84 -10.95 -5.36
C GLN A 38 -11.25 -11.01 -3.95
N SER A 39 -10.42 -10.04 -3.58
CA SER A 39 -9.83 -9.90 -2.25
C SER A 39 -10.70 -9.10 -1.25
N GLY A 40 -11.95 -8.80 -1.64
CA GLY A 40 -12.95 -8.13 -0.81
C GLY A 40 -12.75 -6.62 -0.63
N TYR A 41 -11.95 -5.99 -1.48
CA TYR A 41 -11.76 -4.55 -1.46
C TYR A 41 -12.99 -3.82 -1.99
N THR A 42 -13.30 -2.70 -1.34
CA THR A 42 -14.50 -1.87 -1.61
C THR A 42 -14.11 -0.48 -2.08
N HIS A 43 -12.89 -0.03 -1.72
CA HIS A 43 -12.42 1.31 -1.98
C HIS A 43 -10.99 1.26 -2.54
N LEU A 44 -10.74 2.11 -3.53
CA LEU A 44 -9.42 2.39 -4.08
C LEU A 44 -9.18 3.90 -3.98
N LEU A 45 -8.19 4.30 -3.20
CA LEU A 45 -7.77 5.70 -3.07
C LEU A 45 -6.41 5.87 -3.74
N VAL A 46 -6.31 6.77 -4.72
CA VAL A 46 -5.08 6.97 -5.49
C VAL A 46 -4.55 8.39 -5.31
N GLN A 47 -3.40 8.50 -4.67
CA GLN A 47 -2.58 9.71 -4.66
C GLN A 47 -1.76 9.72 -5.96
N TYR A 48 -2.17 10.51 -6.94
CA TYR A 48 -1.61 10.51 -8.31
C TYR A 48 -0.47 11.53 -8.52
N GLY A 49 -0.12 12.31 -7.50
CA GLY A 49 0.99 13.27 -7.54
C GLY A 49 0.66 14.56 -8.30
N LYS A 50 1.65 15.46 -8.39
CA LYS A 50 1.49 16.70 -9.14
C LYS A 50 1.32 16.39 -10.63
N ASP A 51 0.35 17.05 -11.26
CA ASP A 51 0.01 16.90 -12.69
C ASP A 51 -0.53 15.51 -13.11
N GLY A 52 -0.79 14.59 -12.17
CA GLY A 52 -1.35 13.26 -12.46
C GLY A 52 -2.88 13.23 -12.66
N ARG A 53 -3.58 14.33 -12.37
CA ARG A 53 -5.05 14.40 -12.36
C ARG A 53 -5.66 14.07 -13.71
N SER A 54 -5.17 14.69 -14.79
CA SER A 54 -5.73 14.48 -16.13
C SER A 54 -5.58 13.02 -16.58
N LEU A 55 -4.45 12.40 -16.27
CA LEU A 55 -4.21 10.97 -16.56
C LEU A 55 -5.13 10.08 -15.72
N PHE A 56 -5.30 10.39 -14.44
CA PHE A 56 -6.22 9.65 -13.56
C PHE A 56 -7.65 9.71 -14.08
N GLU A 57 -8.16 10.91 -14.41
CA GLU A 57 -9.51 11.10 -14.95
C GLU A 57 -9.68 10.40 -16.32
N GLU A 58 -8.68 10.49 -17.19
CA GLU A 58 -8.69 9.82 -18.50
C GLU A 58 -8.77 8.30 -18.36
N TYR A 59 -7.91 7.69 -17.53
CA TYR A 59 -7.92 6.25 -17.31
C TYR A 59 -9.20 5.81 -16.60
N LEU A 60 -9.68 6.58 -15.62
CA LEU A 60 -10.93 6.28 -14.92
C LEU A 60 -12.15 6.31 -15.86
N GLY A 61 -12.15 7.20 -16.85
CA GLY A 61 -13.17 7.24 -17.91
C GLY A 61 -13.13 6.03 -18.86
N LYS A 62 -11.97 5.38 -19.00
CA LYS A 62 -11.75 4.17 -19.80
C LYS A 62 -12.02 2.87 -19.04
N THR A 63 -12.40 2.95 -17.76
CA THR A 63 -12.64 1.80 -16.88
C THR A 63 -14.15 1.60 -16.66
N PRO A 64 -14.84 0.83 -17.55
CA PRO A 64 -16.29 0.72 -17.54
C PRO A 64 -16.82 -0.16 -16.40
N ASN A 65 -16.09 -1.22 -16.03
CA ASN A 65 -16.46 -2.12 -14.94
C ASN A 65 -15.54 -1.88 -13.75
N ARG A 66 -16.13 -1.58 -12.60
CA ARG A 66 -15.41 -1.30 -11.35
C ARG A 66 -15.77 -2.30 -10.25
N HIS A 67 -16.60 -3.31 -10.55
CA HIS A 67 -17.02 -4.33 -9.59
C HIS A 67 -17.63 -3.76 -8.29
N GLY A 68 -18.23 -2.56 -8.36
CA GLY A 68 -18.75 -1.85 -7.19
C GLY A 68 -17.68 -1.19 -6.31
N ILE A 69 -16.40 -1.18 -6.72
CA ILE A 69 -15.32 -0.49 -6.03
C ILE A 69 -15.47 1.03 -6.21
N THR A 70 -15.50 1.75 -5.10
CA THR A 70 -15.44 3.22 -5.08
C THR A 70 -14.01 3.66 -5.32
N ILE A 71 -13.78 4.39 -6.42
CA ILE A 71 -12.46 4.89 -6.79
C ILE A 71 -12.42 6.40 -6.58
N SER A 72 -11.49 6.85 -5.75
CA SER A 72 -11.22 8.26 -5.45
C SER A 72 -9.75 8.57 -5.69
N GLY A 73 -9.44 9.83 -6.00
CA GLY A 73 -8.06 10.25 -6.17
C GLY A 73 -7.83 11.68 -5.73
N PHE A 74 -6.59 11.98 -5.37
CA PHE A 74 -6.14 13.32 -5.00
C PHE A 74 -4.69 13.55 -5.45
N ASP A 75 -4.28 14.81 -5.43
CA ASP A 75 -2.96 15.26 -5.85
C ASP A 75 -1.91 15.08 -4.75
N PHE A 76 -1.13 16.11 -4.42
CA PHE A 76 -0.12 16.05 -3.37
C PHE A 76 -0.68 16.66 -2.07
N ASN A 77 -0.62 15.89 -0.97
CA ASN A 77 -0.99 16.41 0.35
C ASN A 77 0.27 16.95 1.08
N HIS A 78 0.30 18.26 1.31
CA HIS A 78 1.38 18.94 2.03
C HIS A 78 1.46 18.57 3.51
N GLU A 79 0.36 18.09 4.11
CA GLU A 79 0.31 17.64 5.51
C GLU A 79 0.88 16.22 5.71
N GLY A 80 1.30 15.56 4.64
CA GLY A 80 1.75 14.16 4.66
C GLY A 80 0.64 13.19 4.26
N LEU A 81 0.88 11.89 4.48
CA LEU A 81 -0.04 10.81 4.10
C LEU A 81 -0.57 10.01 5.30
N ASP A 82 -0.29 10.48 6.53
CA ASP A 82 -0.60 9.73 7.75
C ASP A 82 -2.10 9.43 7.88
N ARG A 83 -2.94 10.39 7.49
CA ARG A 83 -4.40 10.21 7.49
C ARG A 83 -4.82 9.14 6.50
N GLU A 84 -4.38 9.23 5.25
CA GLU A 84 -4.76 8.29 4.20
C GLU A 84 -4.24 6.88 4.46
N MET A 85 -3.03 6.77 5.02
CA MET A 85 -2.47 5.50 5.47
C MET A 85 -3.27 4.95 6.66
N GLY A 86 -3.64 5.79 7.63
CA GLY A 86 -4.48 5.40 8.77
C GLY A 86 -5.87 4.89 8.37
N LEU A 87 -6.46 5.38 7.26
CA LEU A 87 -7.73 4.86 6.74
C LEU A 87 -7.65 3.38 6.31
N THR A 88 -6.44 2.87 6.05
CA THR A 88 -6.23 1.45 5.72
C THR A 88 -6.09 0.56 6.97
N GLN A 89 -6.09 1.11 8.18
CA GLN A 89 -6.14 0.32 9.41
C GLN A 89 -7.55 -0.21 9.69
N CYS A 90 -7.60 -1.35 10.37
CA CYS A 90 -8.85 -1.91 10.87
C CYS A 90 -9.45 -0.98 11.94
N SER A 91 -10.73 -0.65 11.82
CA SER A 91 -11.48 0.19 12.78
C SER A 91 -12.90 -0.36 12.94
N SER A 92 -13.16 -1.02 14.06
CA SER A 92 -14.50 -1.57 14.34
C SER A 92 -15.56 -0.47 14.52
N SER A 93 -15.18 0.71 15.04
CA SER A 93 -16.09 1.84 15.24
C SER A 93 -16.57 2.45 13.92
N GLU A 94 -15.76 2.36 12.87
CA GLU A 94 -16.07 2.90 11.54
C GLU A 94 -16.38 1.80 10.52
N ASN A 95 -16.64 0.56 10.99
CA ASN A 95 -16.89 -0.61 10.15
C ASN A 95 -15.84 -0.80 9.05
N ARG A 96 -14.56 -0.54 9.35
CA ARG A 96 -13.44 -0.73 8.43
C ARG A 96 -12.67 -2.00 8.76
N SER A 97 -12.47 -2.83 7.76
CA SER A 97 -11.52 -3.94 7.78
C SER A 97 -10.13 -3.47 7.38
N GLY A 98 -9.10 -4.24 7.75
CA GLY A 98 -7.73 -3.92 7.37
C GLY A 98 -7.55 -3.89 5.84
N GLY A 99 -7.03 -2.78 5.34
CA GLY A 99 -6.67 -2.51 3.96
C GLY A 99 -5.17 -2.66 3.69
N MET A 100 -4.71 -2.23 2.52
CA MET A 100 -3.29 -2.31 2.14
C MET A 100 -2.81 -1.02 1.49
N ILE A 101 -1.48 -0.85 1.46
CA ILE A 101 -0.83 0.29 0.82
C ILE A 101 0.02 -0.21 -0.35
N ILE A 102 -0.04 0.50 -1.47
CA ILE A 102 0.86 0.33 -2.63
C ILE A 102 1.66 1.62 -2.78
N SER A 103 2.99 1.54 -2.71
CA SER A 103 3.87 2.70 -2.78
C SER A 103 4.98 2.51 -3.81
N HIS A 104 5.36 3.59 -4.48
CA HIS A 104 6.47 3.65 -5.44
C HIS A 104 7.89 3.51 -4.82
N ALA A 105 8.01 2.91 -3.63
CA ALA A 105 9.24 2.87 -2.83
C ALA A 105 9.68 4.22 -2.20
N GLY A 106 8.74 5.14 -1.96
CA GLY A 106 9.03 6.35 -1.18
C GLY A 106 9.33 5.99 0.29
N SER A 107 10.48 6.42 0.82
CA SER A 107 10.92 6.07 2.19
C SER A 107 9.92 6.47 3.27
N GLY A 108 9.29 7.64 3.16
CA GLY A 108 8.25 8.09 4.09
C GLY A 108 7.03 7.17 4.12
N SER A 109 6.56 6.73 2.95
CA SER A 109 5.44 5.79 2.85
C SER A 109 5.81 4.39 3.36
N ILE A 110 7.05 3.95 3.14
CA ILE A 110 7.55 2.67 3.68
C ILE A 110 7.52 2.71 5.20
N LEU A 111 8.16 3.70 5.81
CA LEU A 111 8.25 3.83 7.27
C LEU A 111 6.87 4.01 7.90
N GLY A 112 6.00 4.82 7.30
CA GLY A 112 4.62 5.00 7.78
C GLY A 112 3.81 3.71 7.77
N ALA A 113 3.91 2.90 6.71
CA ALA A 113 3.13 1.67 6.60
C ALA A 113 3.62 0.61 7.60
N LEU A 114 4.94 0.51 7.79
CA LEU A 114 5.54 -0.38 8.78
C LEU A 114 5.14 0.01 10.21
N ARG A 115 5.18 1.31 10.54
CA ARG A 115 4.75 1.83 11.85
C ARG A 115 3.28 1.53 12.14
N LEU A 116 2.42 1.60 11.12
CA LEU A 116 0.99 1.32 11.27
C LEU A 116 0.64 -0.17 11.22
N GLY A 117 1.62 -1.05 10.96
CA GLY A 117 1.41 -2.50 10.84
C GLY A 117 0.55 -2.88 9.63
N ILE A 118 0.63 -2.11 8.54
CA ILE A 118 -0.22 -2.29 7.36
C ILE A 118 0.57 -3.03 6.26
N PRO A 119 -0.03 -4.04 5.60
CA PRO A 119 0.60 -4.70 4.46
C PRO A 119 0.98 -3.70 3.37
N LEU A 120 2.24 -3.74 2.97
CA LEU A 120 2.81 -2.82 1.99
C LEU A 120 3.29 -3.57 0.73
N VAL A 121 2.80 -3.13 -0.43
CA VAL A 121 3.36 -3.49 -1.73
C VAL A 121 4.26 -2.34 -2.20
N VAL A 122 5.53 -2.66 -2.45
CA VAL A 122 6.50 -1.70 -2.99
C VAL A 122 6.64 -1.94 -4.49
N VAL A 123 6.34 -0.90 -5.28
CA VAL A 123 6.41 -0.92 -6.74
C VAL A 123 7.42 0.13 -7.23
N PRO A 124 8.70 -0.21 -7.35
CA PRO A 124 9.72 0.73 -7.81
C PRO A 124 9.37 1.36 -9.16
N ASN A 125 9.74 2.63 -9.36
CA ASN A 125 9.51 3.31 -10.63
C ASN A 125 10.70 3.09 -11.59
N PRO A 126 10.56 2.27 -12.66
CA PRO A 126 11.67 1.97 -13.55
C PRO A 126 12.06 3.14 -14.47
N THR A 127 11.28 4.23 -14.50
CA THR A 127 11.59 5.42 -15.32
C THR A 127 12.51 6.40 -14.61
N LEU A 128 12.72 6.23 -13.30
CA LEU A 128 13.67 7.02 -12.53
C LEU A 128 15.06 6.39 -12.64
N LYS A 129 16.09 7.24 -12.74
CA LYS A 129 17.49 6.80 -12.96
C LYS A 129 18.09 6.02 -11.78
N ASP A 130 17.49 6.14 -10.60
CA ASP A 130 18.03 5.55 -9.38
C ASP A 130 17.39 4.18 -9.11
N ASN A 131 18.01 3.14 -9.68
CA ASN A 131 17.63 1.73 -9.47
C ASN A 131 17.71 1.28 -7.98
N HIS A 132 18.20 2.14 -7.08
CA HIS A 132 18.23 1.91 -5.64
C HIS A 132 16.85 1.63 -5.02
N GLN A 133 15.77 2.07 -5.66
CA GLN A 133 14.40 1.72 -5.22
C GLN A 133 14.14 0.20 -5.31
N GLU A 134 14.66 -0.46 -6.34
CA GLU A 134 14.52 -1.91 -6.49
C GLU A 134 15.34 -2.66 -5.44
N ASP A 135 16.57 -2.22 -5.17
CA ASP A 135 17.42 -2.82 -4.15
C ASP A 135 16.77 -2.75 -2.77
N LEU A 136 16.23 -1.59 -2.41
CA LEU A 136 15.50 -1.41 -1.14
C LEU A 136 14.25 -2.31 -1.07
N ALA A 137 13.45 -2.36 -2.14
CA ALA A 137 12.26 -3.20 -2.19
C ALA A 137 12.60 -4.69 -2.02
N HIS A 138 13.67 -5.15 -2.68
CA HIS A 138 14.14 -6.52 -2.57
C HIS A 138 14.65 -6.85 -1.17
N GLU A 139 15.41 -5.95 -0.54
CA GLU A 139 15.92 -6.20 0.80
C GLU A 139 14.79 -6.27 1.84
N LEU A 140 13.83 -5.34 1.78
CA LEU A 140 12.66 -5.36 2.65
C LEU A 140 11.79 -6.61 2.43
N GLN A 141 11.66 -7.08 1.19
CA GLN A 141 10.93 -8.32 0.91
C GLN A 141 11.64 -9.55 1.48
N LYS A 142 12.98 -9.63 1.38
CA LYS A 142 13.75 -10.74 1.97
C LYS A 142 13.58 -10.83 3.49
N GLN A 143 13.46 -9.68 4.15
CA GLN A 143 13.22 -9.59 5.59
C GLN A 143 11.74 -9.86 5.96
N GLY A 144 10.86 -10.03 4.96
CA GLY A 144 9.44 -10.32 5.18
C GLY A 144 8.59 -9.10 5.56
N TYR A 145 9.09 -7.88 5.34
CA TYR A 145 8.38 -6.66 5.71
C TYR A 145 7.41 -6.15 4.63
N VAL A 146 7.71 -6.42 3.36
CA VAL A 146 6.95 -5.89 2.23
C VAL A 146 6.82 -6.92 1.11
N VAL A 147 5.88 -6.69 0.20
CA VAL A 147 5.81 -7.38 -1.09
C VAL A 147 6.44 -6.49 -2.16
N ALA A 148 7.55 -6.92 -2.75
CA ALA A 148 8.10 -6.26 -3.93
C ALA A 148 7.31 -6.70 -5.17
N SER A 149 6.95 -5.74 -6.02
CA SER A 149 6.27 -6.01 -7.28
C SER A 149 6.72 -5.05 -8.36
N ARG A 150 6.62 -5.48 -9.62
CA ARG A 150 6.66 -4.56 -10.75
C ARG A 150 5.25 -4.04 -11.02
N TYR A 151 5.15 -2.92 -11.74
CA TYR A 151 3.84 -2.32 -12.06
C TYR A 151 3.00 -3.25 -12.94
N GLN A 152 3.62 -4.08 -13.79
CA GLN A 152 2.91 -5.06 -14.63
C GLN A 152 2.23 -6.16 -13.80
N ASP A 153 2.81 -6.51 -12.66
CA ASP A 153 2.39 -7.63 -11.82
C ASP A 153 1.61 -7.18 -10.58
N VAL A 154 1.21 -5.90 -10.52
CA VAL A 154 0.58 -5.29 -9.33
C VAL A 154 -0.75 -5.98 -8.95
N ALA A 155 -1.47 -6.54 -9.92
CA ALA A 155 -2.67 -7.34 -9.67
C ALA A 155 -2.37 -8.60 -8.85
N ALA A 156 -1.34 -9.35 -9.22
CA ALA A 156 -0.90 -10.53 -8.47
C ALA A 156 -0.30 -10.17 -7.10
N ALA A 157 0.19 -8.94 -6.93
CA ALA A 157 0.69 -8.46 -5.65
C ALA A 157 -0.42 -8.30 -4.60
N VAL A 158 -1.69 -8.12 -5.00
CA VAL A 158 -2.82 -8.00 -4.07
C VAL A 158 -2.96 -9.26 -3.20
N GLU A 159 -2.99 -10.44 -3.84
CA GLU A 159 -3.10 -11.71 -3.11
C GLU A 159 -1.87 -11.96 -2.20
N ARG A 160 -0.67 -11.62 -2.70
CA ARG A 160 0.57 -11.72 -1.91
C ARG A 160 0.54 -10.81 -0.69
N ALA A 161 -0.01 -9.61 -0.80
CA ALA A 161 -0.11 -8.68 0.33
C ALA A 161 -1.21 -9.09 1.34
N GLU A 162 -2.28 -9.77 0.92
CA GLU A 162 -3.20 -10.42 1.86
C GLU A 162 -2.54 -11.59 2.59
N THR A 163 -1.70 -12.38 1.90
CA THR A 163 -0.89 -13.42 2.55
C THR A 163 0.08 -12.82 3.57
N LEU A 164 0.74 -11.72 3.21
CA LEU A 164 1.60 -10.96 4.13
C LEU A 164 0.81 -10.49 5.36
N ARG A 165 -0.42 -9.97 5.18
CA ARG A 165 -1.29 -9.57 6.30
C ARG A 165 -1.49 -10.71 7.29
N SER A 166 -1.82 -11.91 6.81
CA SER A 166 -2.01 -13.08 7.67
C SER A 166 -0.75 -13.42 8.46
N GLN A 167 0.43 -13.28 7.83
CA GLN A 167 1.72 -13.50 8.50
C GLN A 167 2.02 -12.42 9.55
N MET A 168 1.75 -11.15 9.25
CA MET A 168 1.91 -10.03 10.19
C MET A 168 1.02 -10.18 11.43
N LEU A 169 -0.20 -10.72 11.28
CA LEU A 169 -1.10 -11.02 12.40
C LEU A 169 -0.61 -12.19 13.28
N THR A 170 0.25 -13.06 12.75
CA THR A 170 0.85 -14.20 13.48
C THR A 170 2.25 -13.89 14.05
N TRP A 171 2.73 -12.66 13.92
CA TRP A 171 4.07 -12.20 14.32
C TRP A 171 4.21 -12.04 15.86
N PRO A 172 5.38 -12.25 16.51
CA PRO A 172 6.76 -12.09 16.04
C PRO A 172 7.32 -13.33 15.31
N PRO A 173 8.40 -13.23 14.51
CA PRO A 173 8.92 -14.42 13.88
C PRO A 173 9.52 -15.28 14.98
N VAL A 174 9.22 -16.57 14.96
CA VAL A 174 10.12 -17.54 15.59
C VAL A 174 11.31 -17.72 14.64
N ILE A 175 12.26 -16.79 14.65
CA ILE A 175 13.60 -17.08 14.12
C ILE A 175 14.36 -17.74 15.25
N GLY A 176 14.60 -19.05 15.12
CA GLY A 176 15.63 -19.84 15.81
C GLY A 176 15.80 -19.59 17.31
N ALA A 177 15.41 -20.57 18.12
CA ALA A 177 15.68 -20.65 19.55
C ALA A 177 17.00 -19.95 19.98
N GLY A 178 16.90 -18.77 20.59
CA GLY A 178 18.06 -18.16 21.26
C GLY A 178 18.12 -16.63 21.36
N LYS A 179 17.35 -15.85 20.60
CA LYS A 179 17.42 -14.38 20.73
C LYS A 179 16.04 -13.77 20.94
N LYS A 180 15.75 -13.39 22.20
CA LYS A 180 14.69 -12.42 22.51
C LYS A 180 15.04 -11.13 21.78
N HIS A 181 14.22 -10.68 20.84
CA HIS A 181 14.31 -9.32 20.36
C HIS A 181 12.99 -8.58 20.37
N ARG A 182 13.18 -7.28 20.57
CA ARG A 182 12.25 -6.18 20.78
C ARG A 182 11.23 -6.06 19.64
N THR A 183 10.02 -5.58 19.96
CA THR A 183 8.98 -5.32 18.95
C THR A 183 9.47 -4.30 17.91
N LEU A 184 8.85 -4.29 16.72
CA LEU A 184 9.21 -3.33 15.66
C LEU A 184 9.08 -1.88 16.18
N ASP A 185 8.05 -1.62 16.99
CA ASP A 185 7.88 -0.36 17.72
C ASP A 185 9.07 -0.01 18.63
N GLN A 186 9.61 -0.99 19.34
CA GLN A 186 10.77 -0.79 20.22
C GLN A 186 12.06 -0.54 19.43
N VAL A 187 12.26 -1.23 18.31
CA VAL A 187 13.42 -0.98 17.44
C VAL A 187 13.32 0.40 16.80
N MET A 188 12.13 0.81 16.34
CA MET A 188 11.90 2.13 15.78
C MET A 188 12.06 3.24 16.82
N SER A 189 11.59 3.05 18.06
CA SER A 189 11.76 4.01 19.16
C SER A 189 13.24 4.15 19.56
N ASP A 190 13.97 3.04 19.67
CA ASP A 190 15.39 3.04 20.07
C ASP A 190 16.33 3.63 18.99
N GLU A 191 16.07 3.38 17.70
CA GLU A 191 16.93 3.87 16.61
C GLU A 191 16.57 5.27 16.12
N MET A 192 15.28 5.65 16.14
CA MET A 192 14.81 6.92 15.59
C MET A 192 14.54 8.00 16.65
N GLY A 193 14.70 7.69 17.94
CA GLY A 193 14.61 8.68 19.02
C GLY A 193 13.26 9.39 19.13
N PHE A 194 12.17 8.74 18.72
CA PHE A 194 10.83 9.24 18.98
C PHE A 194 10.48 8.98 20.44
N LEU A 195 10.76 9.99 21.28
CA LEU A 195 10.13 10.14 22.58
C LEU A 195 8.65 10.50 22.35
N ASP A 196 7.78 9.81 23.08
CA ASP A 196 6.31 9.99 23.11
C ASP A 196 5.86 11.46 23.15
#